data_AF-A0A357HDD7-F1
#
_entry.id   AF-A0A357HDD7-F1
#
_cell.length_a   1.000
_cell.length_b   1.000
_cell.length_c   1.000
_cell.angle_alpha   90.00
_cell.angle_beta   90.00
_cell.angle_gamma   90.00
#
_symmetry.space_group_name_H-M   'P 1'
#
loop_
_entity.id
_entity.type
_entity.pdbx_description
1 polymer ?
#
loop_
_entity_poly.entity_id
_entity_poly.type
_entity_poly.pdbx_seq_one_letter_code
_entity_poly.pdbx_strand_id
1 'polypeptide(L)'
;MGYFTINSQPKINGVPSEDAEVGWGGPGGRIYQKAYLEFFTSKDKLDKLLKSISSKENISYQAINISGDLITNLPENNVTAVTWGVFPDKEIMQPTIVDTRSFLIWKDEAFSLWMNDWASIYEAKSESYELIKEIYNTYYLVNVVDNDFVDGDILKQIVKS
;
A
#
# COMPACT_ATOMS: atom_id res chain seq x y z
N MET A 1 -6.22 11.97 10.42
CA MET A 1 -7.06 10.75 10.56
C MET A 1 -8.12 10.75 9.46
N GLY A 2 -8.42 9.57 8.89
CA GLY A 2 -9.21 9.39 7.66
C GLY A 2 -8.58 8.48 6.60
N TYR A 3 -7.60 7.66 6.99
CA TYR A 3 -6.94 6.66 6.14
C TYR A 3 -7.28 5.28 6.70
N PHE A 4 -8.03 4.47 5.97
CA PHE A 4 -8.49 3.14 6.39
C PHE A 4 -7.52 2.08 5.87
N THR A 5 -6.47 1.81 6.66
CA THR A 5 -5.39 0.88 6.29
C THR A 5 -5.86 -0.56 6.22
N ILE A 6 -5.49 -1.24 5.13
CA ILE A 6 -5.81 -2.66 4.89
C ILE A 6 -4.55 -3.53 4.77
N ASN A 7 -3.40 -2.94 4.46
CA ASN A 7 -2.12 -3.66 4.39
C ASN A 7 -0.94 -2.73 4.71
N SER A 8 0.13 -3.27 5.28
CA SER A 8 1.33 -2.53 5.65
C SER A 8 2.53 -3.44 5.88
N GLN A 9 3.73 -2.94 5.60
CA GLN A 9 4.98 -3.52 6.11
C GLN A 9 5.95 -2.40 6.53
N PRO A 10 6.77 -2.61 7.59
CA PRO A 10 7.78 -1.66 8.01
C PRO A 10 8.97 -1.64 7.02
N LYS A 11 9.82 -0.61 7.13
CA LYS A 11 11.14 -0.66 6.50
C LYS A 11 12.08 -1.55 7.32
N ILE A 12 12.94 -2.29 6.63
CA ILE A 12 13.95 -3.15 7.22
C ILE A 12 15.26 -2.94 6.47
N ASN A 13 16.34 -2.72 7.21
CA ASN A 13 17.66 -2.46 6.64
C ASN A 13 18.69 -3.47 7.13
N GLY A 14 18.78 -4.60 6.43
CA GLY A 14 19.85 -5.58 6.63
C GLY A 14 19.79 -6.30 7.97
N VAL A 15 18.61 -6.70 8.43
CA VAL A 15 18.48 -7.54 9.64
C VAL A 15 18.96 -8.97 9.35
N PRO A 16 19.45 -9.72 10.36
CA PRO A 16 19.78 -11.13 10.19
C PRO A 16 18.61 -11.92 9.62
N SER A 17 18.87 -12.89 8.75
CA SER A 17 17.80 -13.71 8.18
C SER A 17 17.13 -14.65 9.18
N GLU A 18 17.73 -14.81 10.35
CA GLU A 18 17.24 -15.54 11.51
C GLU A 18 16.47 -14.66 12.51
N ASP A 19 16.20 -13.40 12.16
CA ASP A 19 15.39 -12.53 13.01
C ASP A 19 14.03 -13.18 13.33
N ALA A 20 13.63 -13.12 14.60
CA ALA A 20 12.46 -13.84 15.09
C ALA A 20 11.13 -13.32 14.54
N GLU A 21 11.06 -12.06 14.14
CA GLU A 21 9.83 -11.43 13.67
C GLU A 21 9.73 -11.41 12.14
N VAL A 22 10.87 -11.21 11.46
CA VAL A 22 10.90 -10.90 10.01
C VAL A 22 11.81 -11.82 9.21
N GLY A 23 12.46 -12.79 9.86
CA GLY A 23 13.41 -13.73 9.27
C GLY A 23 12.81 -14.71 8.24
N TRP A 24 13.54 -14.97 7.16
CA TRP A 24 13.22 -15.97 6.13
C TRP A 24 14.46 -16.31 5.28
N GLY A 25 14.40 -17.37 4.47
CA GLY A 25 15.41 -17.68 3.43
C GLY A 25 16.64 -18.49 3.86
N GLY A 26 16.75 -18.80 5.17
CA GLY A 26 17.81 -19.63 5.76
C GLY A 26 18.89 -18.81 6.47
N PRO A 27 19.76 -19.44 7.28
CA PRO A 27 20.70 -18.73 8.13
C PRO A 27 21.86 -18.07 7.37
N GLY A 28 22.49 -17.08 8.00
CA GLY A 28 23.68 -16.36 7.51
C GLY A 28 23.39 -15.26 6.49
N GLY A 29 22.12 -14.95 6.23
CA GLY A 29 21.69 -13.94 5.27
C GLY A 29 21.34 -12.59 5.89
N ARG A 30 20.89 -11.67 5.03
CA ARG A 30 20.39 -10.35 5.40
C ARG A 30 19.10 -10.03 4.65
N ILE A 31 18.10 -9.51 5.37
CA ILE A 31 16.77 -9.18 4.83
C ILE A 31 16.57 -7.67 4.80
N TYR A 32 15.85 -7.22 3.79
CA TYR A 32 15.54 -5.83 3.55
C TYR A 32 14.06 -5.68 3.15
N GLN A 33 13.47 -4.55 3.56
CA GLN A 33 12.11 -4.18 3.20
C GLN A 33 12.02 -2.68 2.98
N LYS A 34 11.27 -2.27 1.95
CA LYS A 34 10.76 -0.90 1.82
C LYS A 34 9.50 -0.76 2.68
N ALA A 35 9.31 0.42 3.27
CA ALA A 35 8.04 0.70 3.94
C ALA A 35 6.92 0.77 2.89
N TYR A 36 5.80 0.11 3.19
CA TYR A 36 4.62 0.06 2.33
C TYR A 36 3.38 0.32 3.16
N LEU A 37 2.42 1.05 2.59
CA LEU A 37 1.10 1.22 3.17
C LEU A 37 0.04 1.17 2.08
N GLU A 38 -1.07 0.49 2.39
CA GLU A 38 -2.25 0.43 1.54
C GLU A 38 -3.50 0.76 2.34
N PHE A 39 -4.36 1.62 1.80
CA PHE A 39 -5.52 2.13 2.52
C PHE A 39 -6.59 2.70 1.58
N PHE A 40 -7.81 2.81 2.10
CA PHE A 40 -8.88 3.62 1.50
C PHE A 40 -8.90 5.04 2.09
N THR A 41 -9.17 6.04 1.26
CA THR A 41 -9.33 7.44 1.72
C THR A 41 -10.22 8.26 0.78
N SER A 42 -10.82 9.34 1.29
CA SER A 42 -11.54 10.29 0.44
C SER A 42 -10.60 11.09 -0.46
N LYS A 43 -11.14 11.64 -1.57
CA LYS A 43 -10.38 12.46 -2.53
C LYS A 43 -9.71 13.68 -1.88
N ASP A 44 -10.42 14.39 -0.99
CA ASP A 44 -9.88 15.56 -0.29
C ASP A 44 -8.64 15.23 0.55
N LYS A 45 -8.63 14.04 1.17
CA LYS A 45 -7.52 13.54 1.98
C LYS A 45 -6.37 13.02 1.13
N LEU A 46 -6.68 12.38 0.00
CA LEU A 46 -5.70 12.00 -1.00
C LEU A 46 -4.96 13.24 -1.52
N ASP A 47 -5.68 14.30 -1.90
CA ASP A 47 -5.05 15.51 -2.45
C ASP A 47 -4.12 16.21 -1.44
N LYS A 48 -4.49 16.21 -0.16
CA LYS A 48 -3.61 16.71 0.92
C LYS A 48 -2.36 15.86 1.08
N LEU A 49 -2.51 14.54 1.03
CA LEU A 49 -1.37 13.61 1.09
C LEU A 49 -0.45 13.80 -0.12
N LEU A 50 -0.99 13.83 -1.33
CA LEU A 50 -0.20 14.01 -2.56
C LEU A 50 0.56 15.34 -2.53
N LYS A 51 -0.05 16.41 -1.99
CA LYS A 51 0.63 17.69 -1.79
C LYS A 51 1.77 17.62 -0.77
N SER A 52 1.68 16.79 0.27
CA SER A 52 2.75 16.65 1.27
C SER A 52 3.93 15.82 0.74
N ILE A 53 3.67 14.82 -0.12
CA ILE A 53 4.70 13.93 -0.66
C ILE A 53 5.22 14.35 -2.04
N SER A 54 4.62 15.34 -2.72
CA SER A 54 5.01 15.74 -4.09
C SER A 54 6.46 16.21 -4.25
N SER A 55 7.10 16.67 -3.17
CA SER A 55 8.51 17.09 -3.16
C SER A 55 9.49 15.94 -2.86
N LYS A 56 8.99 14.72 -2.66
CA LYS A 56 9.77 13.56 -2.23
C LYS A 56 9.96 12.59 -3.39
N GLU A 57 11.14 12.66 -4.03
CA GLU A 57 11.48 11.81 -5.19
C GLU A 57 11.55 10.31 -4.85
N ASN A 58 11.75 9.96 -3.57
CA ASN A 58 11.81 8.58 -3.11
C ASN A 58 10.44 7.93 -2.85
N ILE A 59 9.34 8.68 -2.91
CA ILE A 59 8.01 8.13 -2.63
C ILE A 59 7.30 7.75 -3.94
N SER A 60 6.90 6.49 -4.05
CA SER A 60 6.05 6.02 -5.15
C SER A 60 4.63 5.83 -4.64
N TYR A 61 3.62 6.22 -5.42
CA TYR A 61 2.22 6.03 -5.06
C TYR A 61 1.37 5.71 -6.28
N GLN A 62 0.27 5.02 -6.04
CA GLN A 62 -0.82 4.84 -7.00
C GLN A 62 -2.15 4.84 -6.23
N ALA A 63 -3.11 5.57 -6.75
CA ALA A 63 -4.43 5.74 -6.16
C ALA A 63 -5.49 5.52 -7.25
N ILE A 64 -6.49 4.69 -6.98
CA ILE A 64 -7.54 4.36 -7.95
C ILE A 64 -8.91 4.28 -7.28
N ASN A 65 -9.93 4.85 -7.92
CA ASN A 65 -11.32 4.73 -7.48
C ASN A 65 -12.04 3.58 -8.21
N ILE A 66 -13.26 3.24 -7.77
CA ILE A 66 -14.04 2.17 -8.40
C ILE A 66 -14.27 2.40 -9.90
N SER A 67 -14.41 3.64 -10.34
CA SER A 67 -14.59 4.03 -11.74
C SER A 67 -13.34 3.85 -12.61
N GLY A 68 -12.19 3.50 -12.03
CA GLY A 68 -10.93 3.28 -12.73
C GLY A 68 -10.07 4.51 -12.93
N ASP A 69 -10.39 5.62 -12.26
CA ASP A 69 -9.64 6.88 -12.36
C ASP A 69 -8.33 6.75 -11.57
N LEU A 70 -7.21 6.60 -12.28
CA LEU A 70 -5.90 6.32 -11.71
C LEU A 70 -5.07 7.61 -11.57
N ILE A 71 -4.54 7.83 -10.36
CA ILE A 71 -3.62 8.92 -10.03
C ILE A 71 -2.32 8.29 -9.52
N THR A 72 -1.21 8.47 -10.24
CA THR A 72 0.07 7.82 -9.94
C THR A 72 1.26 8.67 -10.39
N ASN A 73 2.42 8.47 -9.74
CA ASN A 73 3.72 8.99 -10.21
C ASN A 73 4.61 7.90 -10.82
N LEU A 74 4.08 6.69 -11.00
CA LEU A 74 4.79 5.56 -11.59
C LEU A 74 4.61 5.50 -13.11
N PRO A 75 5.61 4.98 -13.85
CA PRO A 75 5.44 4.65 -15.26
C PRO A 75 4.43 3.49 -15.43
N GLU A 76 3.88 3.35 -16.64
CA GLU A 76 3.02 2.23 -16.96
C GLU A 76 3.73 0.88 -16.75
N ASN A 77 3.01 -0.09 -16.19
CA ASN A 77 3.51 -1.46 -15.93
C ASN A 77 4.74 -1.50 -15.01
N ASN A 78 4.83 -0.57 -14.06
CA ASN A 78 5.90 -0.57 -13.08
C ASN A 78 5.81 -1.78 -12.14
N VAL A 79 6.97 -2.38 -11.87
CA VAL A 79 7.15 -3.40 -10.84
C VAL A 79 8.26 -2.94 -9.91
N THR A 80 7.97 -2.87 -8.62
CA THR A 80 8.92 -2.46 -7.59
C THR A 80 9.10 -3.58 -6.57
N ALA A 81 10.32 -4.07 -6.39
CA ALA A 81 10.64 -4.96 -5.27
C ALA A 81 10.53 -4.21 -3.95
N VAL A 82 9.79 -4.79 -2.99
CA VAL A 82 9.58 -4.22 -1.65
C VAL A 82 10.11 -5.10 -0.53
N THR A 83 10.38 -6.38 -0.80
CA THR A 83 11.06 -7.29 0.15
C THR A 83 12.08 -8.12 -0.61
N TRP A 84 13.33 -8.13 -0.13
CA TRP A 84 14.39 -8.95 -0.71
C TRP A 84 15.38 -9.43 0.35
N GLY A 85 16.16 -10.44 -0.01
CA GLY A 85 17.17 -11.05 0.85
C GLY A 85 18.42 -11.44 0.08
N VAL A 86 19.55 -11.31 0.76
CA VAL A 86 20.89 -11.72 0.28
C VAL A 86 21.38 -12.83 1.20
N PHE A 87 21.71 -13.99 0.64
CA PHE A 87 22.04 -15.20 1.38
C PHE A 87 23.38 -15.79 0.92
N PRO A 88 24.11 -16.53 1.77
CA PRO A 88 25.31 -17.24 1.36
C PRO A 88 24.99 -18.23 0.23
N ASP A 89 25.86 -18.26 -0.79
CA ASP A 89 25.83 -19.21 -1.91
C ASP A 89 24.50 -19.26 -2.70
N LYS A 90 23.73 -18.16 -2.69
CA LYS A 90 22.47 -18.02 -3.44
C LYS A 90 22.42 -16.69 -4.19
N GLU A 91 21.65 -16.67 -5.28
CA GLU A 91 21.24 -15.41 -5.92
C GLU A 91 20.32 -14.58 -5.00
N ILE A 92 20.19 -13.29 -5.31
CA ILE A 92 19.29 -12.41 -4.57
C ILE A 92 17.85 -12.89 -4.75
N MET A 93 17.14 -13.03 -3.63
CA MET A 93 15.74 -13.45 -3.63
C MET A 93 14.84 -12.24 -3.37
N GLN A 94 13.81 -12.05 -4.19
CA GLN A 94 12.85 -10.93 -4.07
C GLN A 94 11.40 -11.45 -4.07
N PRO A 95 10.92 -12.01 -2.94
CA PRO A 95 9.62 -12.70 -2.89
C PRO A 95 8.41 -11.76 -2.98
N THR A 96 8.58 -10.46 -2.70
CA THR A 96 7.46 -9.50 -2.66
C THR A 96 7.74 -8.29 -3.54
N ILE A 97 6.78 -8.03 -4.42
CA ILE A 97 6.77 -6.90 -5.35
C ILE A 97 5.46 -6.13 -5.22
N VAL A 98 5.49 -4.86 -5.59
CA VAL A 98 4.31 -4.06 -5.90
C VAL A 98 4.27 -3.91 -7.42
N ASP A 99 3.23 -4.46 -8.04
CA ASP A 99 3.00 -4.40 -9.50
C ASP A 99 1.75 -3.59 -9.80
N THR A 100 1.88 -2.60 -10.70
CA THR A 100 0.75 -1.76 -11.12
C THR A 100 -0.35 -2.57 -11.78
N ARG A 101 -0.05 -3.60 -12.59
CA ARG A 101 -1.11 -4.40 -13.25
C ARG A 101 -1.90 -5.22 -12.24
N SER A 102 -1.21 -5.90 -11.32
CA SER A 102 -1.85 -6.62 -10.22
C SER A 102 -2.71 -5.67 -9.37
N PHE A 103 -2.25 -4.45 -9.11
CA PHE A 103 -3.01 -3.47 -8.34
C PHE A 103 -4.34 -3.07 -9.03
N LEU A 104 -4.33 -2.88 -10.36
CA LEU A 104 -5.55 -2.56 -11.12
C LEU A 104 -6.58 -3.68 -11.08
N ILE A 105 -6.14 -4.94 -11.03
CA ILE A 105 -7.01 -6.11 -10.90
C ILE A 105 -7.52 -6.26 -9.47
N TRP A 106 -6.62 -6.14 -8.49
CA TRP A 106 -6.91 -6.23 -7.05
C TRP A 106 -7.97 -5.22 -6.61
N LYS A 107 -7.97 -4.02 -7.20
CA LYS A 107 -8.99 -2.99 -6.96
C LYS A 107 -10.42 -3.54 -6.93
N ASP A 108 -10.80 -4.34 -7.92
CA ASP A 108 -12.19 -4.78 -8.05
C ASP A 108 -12.59 -5.66 -6.87
N GLU A 109 -11.71 -6.55 -6.45
CA GLU A 109 -11.91 -7.37 -5.25
C GLU A 109 -11.94 -6.50 -3.98
N ALA A 110 -10.94 -5.63 -3.80
CA ALA A 110 -10.84 -4.75 -2.63
C ALA A 110 -12.07 -3.86 -2.44
N PHE A 111 -12.60 -3.26 -3.52
CA PHE A 111 -13.81 -2.47 -3.47
C PHE A 111 -15.07 -3.34 -3.26
N SER A 112 -15.11 -4.55 -3.81
CA SER A 112 -16.26 -5.44 -3.65
C SER A 112 -16.55 -5.78 -2.18
N LEU A 113 -15.51 -5.88 -1.34
CA LEU A 113 -15.65 -6.17 0.10
C LEU A 113 -16.49 -5.11 0.84
N TRP A 114 -16.44 -3.84 0.41
CA TRP A 114 -17.29 -2.80 0.99
C TRP A 114 -18.78 -3.11 0.80
N MET A 115 -19.17 -3.60 -0.38
CA MET A 115 -20.58 -3.81 -0.70
C MET A 115 -21.07 -5.22 -0.36
N ASN A 116 -20.27 -6.23 -0.69
CA ASN A 116 -20.67 -7.63 -0.58
C ASN A 116 -20.60 -8.15 0.86
N ASP A 117 -19.66 -7.62 1.65
CA ASP A 117 -19.43 -8.10 3.01
C ASP A 117 -19.93 -7.10 4.04
N TRP A 118 -19.59 -5.81 3.89
CA TRP A 118 -19.93 -4.82 4.91
C TRP A 118 -21.30 -4.16 4.69
N ALA A 119 -21.63 -3.69 3.49
CA ALA A 119 -22.94 -3.08 3.26
C ALA A 119 -24.07 -4.11 3.39
N SER A 120 -23.82 -5.36 2.98
CA SER A 120 -24.83 -6.43 2.90
C SER A 120 -25.44 -6.84 4.25
N ILE A 121 -24.76 -6.56 5.37
CA ILE A 121 -25.31 -6.82 6.72
C ILE A 121 -26.36 -5.80 7.15
N TYR A 122 -26.54 -4.70 6.40
CA TYR A 122 -27.51 -3.65 6.69
C TYR A 122 -28.67 -3.66 5.69
N GLU A 123 -29.83 -3.17 6.13
CA GLU A 123 -30.97 -2.97 5.23
C GLU A 123 -30.63 -1.94 4.15
N ALA A 124 -31.00 -2.21 2.89
CA ALA A 124 -30.59 -1.45 1.70
C ALA A 124 -30.98 0.04 1.66
N LYS A 125 -31.77 0.53 2.63
CA LYS A 125 -32.17 1.95 2.75
C LYS A 125 -31.83 2.54 4.12
N SER A 126 -31.07 1.81 4.93
CA SER A 126 -30.61 2.30 6.23
C SER A 126 -29.50 3.34 6.04
N GLU A 127 -29.36 4.23 7.02
CA GLU A 127 -28.28 5.23 7.03
C GLU A 127 -26.90 4.56 6.98
N SER A 128 -26.72 3.42 7.65
CA SER A 128 -25.47 2.64 7.63
C SER A 128 -25.13 2.10 6.23
N TYR A 129 -26.12 1.57 5.51
CA TYR A 129 -25.93 1.08 4.15
C TYR A 129 -25.51 2.21 3.20
N GLU A 130 -26.21 3.34 3.26
CA GLU A 130 -25.91 4.49 2.40
C GLU A 130 -24.53 5.10 2.70
N LEU A 131 -24.10 5.14 3.97
CA LEU A 131 -22.75 5.57 4.33
C LEU A 131 -21.66 4.69 3.70
N ILE A 132 -21.79 3.36 3.79
CA ILE A 132 -20.81 2.43 3.20
C ILE A 132 -20.80 2.55 1.68
N LYS A 133 -21.98 2.68 1.07
CA LYS A 133 -22.13 2.89 -0.36
C LYS A 133 -21.52 4.22 -0.82
N GLU A 134 -21.64 5.27 -0.03
CA GLU A 134 -20.97 6.55 -0.28
C GLU A 134 -19.44 6.38 -0.27
N ILE A 135 -18.89 5.67 0.72
CA ILE A 135 -17.46 5.35 0.78
C ILE A 135 -17.03 4.59 -0.48
N TYR A 136 -17.72 3.50 -0.82
CA TYR A 136 -17.45 2.70 -2.02
C TYR A 136 -17.41 3.55 -3.30
N ASN A 137 -18.34 4.49 -3.46
CA ASN A 137 -18.46 5.31 -4.67
C ASN A 137 -17.45 6.46 -4.74
N THR A 138 -16.97 6.96 -3.60
CA THR A 138 -16.21 8.24 -3.55
C THR A 138 -14.75 8.09 -3.10
N TYR A 139 -14.39 6.96 -2.47
CA TYR A 139 -13.04 6.75 -1.95
C TYR A 139 -12.10 6.20 -3.02
N TYR A 140 -10.82 6.40 -2.77
CA TYR A 140 -9.71 5.84 -3.53
C TYR A 140 -9.05 4.74 -2.70
N LEU A 141 -8.72 3.63 -3.35
CA LEU A 141 -7.74 2.68 -2.88
C LEU A 141 -6.35 3.21 -3.24
N VAL A 142 -5.47 3.30 -2.26
CA VAL A 142 -4.14 3.91 -2.40
C VAL A 142 -3.11 2.93 -1.88
N ASN A 143 -2.03 2.73 -2.63
CA ASN A 143 -0.79 2.22 -2.06
C ASN A 143 0.36 3.20 -2.22
N VAL A 144 1.27 3.19 -1.25
CA VAL A 144 2.44 4.05 -1.21
C VAL A 144 3.65 3.25 -0.76
N VAL A 145 4.78 3.43 -1.45
CA VAL A 145 6.08 2.81 -1.17
C VAL A 145 7.10 3.91 -0.87
N ASP A 146 7.82 3.77 0.24
CA ASP A 146 9.02 4.55 0.51
C ASP A 146 10.25 3.81 -0.03
N ASN A 147 10.85 4.34 -1.10
CA ASN A 147 12.02 3.71 -1.72
C ASN A 147 13.31 3.94 -0.92
N ASP A 148 13.33 4.88 0.02
CA ASP A 148 14.45 5.05 0.95
C ASP A 148 14.28 4.09 2.13
N PHE A 149 14.62 2.82 1.90
CA PHE A 149 14.54 1.77 2.92
C PHE A 149 15.57 1.91 4.05
N VAL A 150 16.52 2.84 3.93
CA VAL A 150 17.54 3.13 4.95
C VAL A 150 16.97 4.16 5.91
N ASP A 151 16.67 5.37 5.43
CA ASP A 151 16.38 6.55 6.26
C ASP A 151 14.94 7.08 6.09
N GLY A 152 14.18 6.54 5.13
CA GLY A 152 12.81 6.93 4.83
C GLY A 152 11.84 6.78 6.01
N ASP A 153 10.82 7.62 6.04
CA ASP A 153 9.78 7.62 7.08
C ASP A 153 8.49 8.20 6.52
N ILE A 154 7.82 7.38 5.72
CA ILE A 154 6.54 7.68 5.12
C ILE A 154 5.43 7.95 6.15
N LEU A 155 5.45 7.26 7.31
CA LEU A 155 4.41 7.42 8.34
C LEU A 155 4.38 8.85 8.89
N LYS A 156 5.55 9.48 9.07
CA LYS A 156 5.62 10.90 9.44
C LYS A 156 4.94 11.82 8.43
N GLN A 157 4.92 11.47 7.14
CA GLN A 157 4.25 12.27 6.11
C GLN A 157 2.74 12.10 6.19
N ILE A 158 2.27 10.86 6.34
CA ILE A 158 0.84 10.52 6.39
C ILE A 158 0.16 11.06 7.65
N VAL A 159 0.85 11.05 8.80
CA VAL A 159 0.28 11.58 10.05
C VAL A 159 0.17 13.11 10.04
N LYS A 160 1.02 13.79 9.25
CA LYS A 160 1.05 15.26 9.17
C LYS A 160 0.10 15.85 8.13
N SER A 161 -0.45 15.04 7.20
CA SER A 161 -1.43 15.44 6.18
C SER A 161 -2.88 15.44 6.68
#